data_AF-A0A842T601-F1
#
_entry.id   AF-A0A842T601-F1
#
_cell.length_a   1.000
_cell.length_b   1.000
_cell.length_c   1.000
_cell.angle_alpha   90.00
_cell.angle_beta   90.00
_cell.angle_gamma   90.00
#
_symmetry.space_group_name_H-M   'P 1'
#
loop_
_entity.id
_entity.type
_entity.pdbx_description
1 polymer ?
#
loop_
_entity_poly.entity_id
_entity_poly.type
_entity_poly.pdbx_seq_one_letter_code
_entity_poly.pdbx_strand_id
1 'polypeptide(L)'
;MDYQQLLDFSMFIIINLANIFASLMFIGRVKNQSLADISGKLFIILGVPLFLVIIGNLLLLREWWFWIFPSILLSFMAFSLIVDYIKKVEFRNSRNYRILIPFLLLYYIGLILTWGITWAIGVIYGIITMIFYFMQLGASIYAGKHGVD
;
A
#
# COMPACT_ATOMS: atom_id res chain seq x y z
N MET A 1 -5.08 -23.20 -13.37
CA MET A 1 -4.14 -22.13 -13.02
C MET A 1 -3.14 -22.72 -12.07
N ASP A 2 -1.85 -22.60 -12.37
CA ASP A 2 -0.79 -23.06 -11.47
C ASP A 2 -0.83 -22.22 -10.17
N TYR A 3 -0.40 -22.79 -9.04
CA TYR A 3 -0.40 -22.09 -7.75
C TYR A 3 0.45 -20.82 -7.80
N GLN A 4 1.55 -20.82 -8.55
CA GLN A 4 2.36 -19.61 -8.75
C GLN A 4 1.58 -18.52 -9.50
N GLN A 5 0.90 -18.88 -10.60
CA GLN A 5 0.07 -17.94 -11.36
C GLN A 5 -1.07 -17.36 -10.51
N LEU A 6 -1.68 -18.17 -9.63
CA LEU A 6 -2.69 -17.70 -8.69
C LEU A 6 -2.13 -16.64 -7.74
N LEU A 7 -0.94 -16.89 -7.16
CA LEU A 7 -0.29 -15.95 -6.24
C LEU A 7 0.14 -14.67 -6.96
N ASP A 8 0.68 -14.78 -8.17
CA ASP A 8 1.07 -13.63 -9.00
C ASP A 8 -0.13 -12.75 -9.34
N PHE A 9 -1.23 -13.36 -9.81
CA PHE A 9 -2.45 -12.64 -10.11
C PHE A 9 -3.05 -12.00 -8.85
N SER A 10 -3.07 -12.73 -7.73
CA SER A 10 -3.58 -12.22 -6.45
C SER A 10 -2.76 -11.03 -5.95
N MET A 11 -1.43 -11.14 -6.00
CA MET A 11 -0.50 -10.08 -5.64
C MET A 11 -0.72 -8.83 -6.49
N PHE A 12 -0.82 -9.01 -7.81
CA PHE A 12 -1.13 -7.92 -8.73
C PHE A 12 -2.44 -7.22 -8.36
N ILE A 13 -3.53 -7.97 -8.14
CA ILE A 13 -4.82 -7.39 -7.76
C ILE A 13 -4.71 -6.60 -6.44
N ILE A 14 -4.07 -7.17 -5.42
CA ILE A 14 -3.91 -6.54 -4.12
C ILE A 14 -3.11 -5.23 -4.23
N ILE A 15 -1.99 -5.23 -4.98
CA ILE A 15 -1.14 -4.05 -5.16
C ILE A 15 -1.91 -2.93 -5.86
N ASN A 16 -2.68 -3.23 -6.90
CA ASN A 16 -3.45 -2.21 -7.60
C ASN A 16 -4.62 -1.69 -6.76
N LEU A 17 -5.33 -2.56 -6.04
CA LEU A 17 -6.35 -2.13 -5.09
C LEU A 17 -5.76 -1.24 -3.99
N ALA A 18 -4.57 -1.56 -3.47
CA ALA A 18 -3.88 -0.72 -2.50
C ALA A 18 -3.58 0.68 -3.08
N ASN A 19 -3.07 0.77 -4.32
CA ASN A 19 -2.85 2.06 -4.98
C ASN A 19 -4.16 2.84 -5.21
N ILE A 20 -5.25 2.17 -5.61
CA ILE A 20 -6.57 2.79 -5.79
C ILE A 20 -7.09 3.33 -4.45
N PHE A 21 -7.11 2.51 -3.40
CA PHE A 21 -7.59 2.94 -2.08
C PHE A 21 -6.73 4.04 -1.48
N ALA A 22 -5.41 3.99 -1.66
CA ALA A 22 -4.55 5.10 -1.27
C ALA A 22 -4.87 6.39 -2.05
N SER A 23 -5.10 6.31 -3.36
CA SER A 23 -5.51 7.45 -4.18
C SER A 23 -6.81 8.07 -3.67
N LEU A 24 -7.82 7.23 -3.46
CA LEU A 24 -9.13 7.65 -2.95
C LEU A 24 -9.03 8.21 -1.52
N MET A 25 -8.17 7.64 -0.68
CA MET A 25 -7.90 8.16 0.65
C MET A 25 -7.35 9.59 0.58
N PHE A 26 -6.34 9.84 -0.25
CA PHE A 26 -5.75 11.17 -0.40
C PHE A 26 -6.71 12.19 -1.00
N ILE A 27 -7.46 11.82 -2.04
CA ILE A 27 -8.50 12.68 -2.63
C ILE A 27 -9.60 12.97 -1.60
N GLY A 28 -10.02 11.94 -0.85
CA GLY A 28 -11.02 12.03 0.20
C GLY A 28 -10.63 13.01 1.29
N ARG A 29 -9.36 13.04 1.72
CA ARG A 29 -8.89 13.99 2.77
C ARG A 29 -9.16 15.45 2.41
N VAL A 30 -9.19 15.79 1.12
CA VAL A 30 -9.49 17.16 0.67
C VAL A 30 -10.98 17.37 0.42
N LYS A 31 -11.67 16.36 -0.16
CA LYS A 31 -13.02 16.55 -0.71
C LYS A 31 -14.14 15.95 0.14
N ASN A 32 -13.87 14.86 0.84
CA ASN A 32 -14.86 14.08 1.57
C ASN A 32 -14.18 13.15 2.58
N GLN A 33 -14.22 13.53 3.86
CA GLN A 33 -13.57 12.78 4.94
C GLN A 33 -14.11 11.34 5.07
N SER A 34 -15.39 11.08 4.79
CA SER A 34 -15.96 9.73 4.83
C SER A 34 -15.31 8.81 3.79
N LEU A 35 -15.06 9.32 2.58
CA LEU A 35 -14.32 8.58 1.55
C LEU A 35 -12.89 8.29 2.00
N ALA A 36 -12.24 9.25 2.67
CA ALA A 36 -10.89 9.07 3.22
C ALA A 36 -10.85 7.93 4.23
N ASP A 37 -11.79 7.93 5.17
CA ASP A 37 -11.86 6.97 6.26
C ASP A 37 -12.17 5.56 5.77
N ILE A 38 -13.12 5.41 4.84
CA ILE A 38 -13.47 4.12 4.24
C ILE A 38 -12.29 3.57 3.43
N SER A 39 -11.68 4.41 2.59
CA SER A 39 -10.56 3.98 1.74
C SER A 39 -9.34 3.60 2.58
N GLY A 40 -9.05 4.32 3.66
CA GLY A 40 -7.98 3.97 4.60
C GLY A 40 -8.21 2.62 5.28
N LYS A 41 -9.44 2.33 5.71
CA LYS A 41 -9.81 1.02 6.28
C LYS A 41 -9.67 -0.10 5.26
N LEU A 42 -10.17 0.10 4.03
CA LEU A 42 -10.05 -0.89 2.96
C LEU A 42 -8.59 -1.18 2.61
N PHE A 43 -7.75 -0.13 2.55
CA PHE A 43 -6.31 -0.28 2.35
C PHE A 43 -5.68 -1.17 3.43
N ILE A 44 -6.02 -0.99 4.71
CA ILE A 44 -5.48 -1.80 5.81
C ILE A 44 -6.00 -3.23 5.76
N ILE A 45 -7.29 -3.43 5.43
CA ILE A 45 -7.89 -4.77 5.32
C ILE A 45 -7.18 -5.62 4.26
N LEU A 46 -6.66 -5.01 3.18
CA LEU A 46 -5.84 -5.71 2.19
C LEU A 46 -4.56 -6.35 2.78
N GLY A 47 -4.13 -5.95 3.97
CA GLY A 47 -3.02 -6.59 4.68
C GLY A 47 -3.27 -8.08 4.94
N VAL A 48 -4.52 -8.49 5.15
CA VAL A 48 -4.86 -9.90 5.38
C VAL A 48 -4.60 -10.76 4.13
N PRO A 49 -5.19 -10.49 2.95
CA PRO A 49 -4.87 -11.26 1.76
C PRO A 49 -3.41 -11.09 1.33
N LEU A 50 -2.78 -9.92 1.56
CA LEU A 50 -1.36 -9.74 1.27
C LEU A 50 -0.48 -10.67 2.11
N PHE A 51 -0.78 -10.83 3.39
CA PHE A 51 -0.10 -11.76 4.28
C PHE A 51 -0.21 -13.20 3.78
N LEU A 52 -1.41 -13.64 3.37
CA LEU A 52 -1.60 -14.97 2.80
C LEU A 52 -0.78 -15.20 1.53
N VAL A 53 -0.70 -14.20 0.65
CA VAL A 53 0.12 -14.25 -0.57
C VAL A 53 1.62 -14.33 -0.22
N ILE A 54 2.09 -13.57 0.76
CA ILE A 54 3.49 -13.63 1.25
C ILE A 54 3.82 -15.03 1.74
N ILE A 55 2.97 -15.61 2.60
CA ILE A 55 3.16 -16.96 3.13
C ILE A 55 3.14 -17.99 1.99
N GLY A 56 2.23 -17.86 1.02
CA GLY A 56 2.21 -18.71 -0.17
C GLY A 56 3.52 -18.68 -0.95
N ASN A 57 4.07 -17.49 -1.23
CA ASN A 57 5.34 -17.34 -1.93
C ASN A 57 6.52 -17.91 -1.13
N LEU A 58 6.51 -17.75 0.19
CA LEU A 58 7.52 -18.32 1.10
C LEU A 58 7.48 -19.86 1.10
N LEU A 59 6.29 -20.45 1.19
CA LEU A 59 6.10 -21.90 1.19
C LEU A 59 6.45 -22.56 -0.15
N LEU A 60 6.22 -21.85 -1.26
CA LEU A 60 6.65 -22.29 -2.59
C LEU A 60 8.15 -22.04 -2.87
N LEU A 61 8.91 -21.56 -1.88
CA LEU A 61 10.35 -21.28 -1.99
C LEU A 61 10.68 -20.37 -3.17
N ARG A 62 9.81 -19.40 -3.46
CA ARG A 62 10.10 -18.39 -4.49
C ARG A 62 11.20 -17.47 -4.05
N GLU A 63 11.76 -16.76 -5.02
CA GLU A 63 12.85 -15.84 -4.83
C GLU A 63 12.51 -14.82 -3.75
N TRP A 64 13.52 -14.44 -2.98
CA TRP A 64 13.32 -13.71 -1.72
C TRP A 64 12.54 -12.40 -1.88
N TRP A 65 12.65 -11.74 -3.03
CA TRP A 65 11.93 -10.49 -3.31
C TRP A 65 10.41 -10.68 -3.38
N PHE A 66 9.90 -11.87 -3.72
CA PHE A 66 8.46 -12.15 -3.76
C PHE A 66 7.80 -12.17 -2.38
N TRP A 67 8.59 -12.27 -1.30
CA TRP A 67 8.07 -12.20 0.06
C TRP A 67 8.65 -11.04 0.88
N ILE A 68 9.89 -10.58 0.65
CA ILE A 68 10.44 -9.41 1.36
C ILE A 68 9.76 -8.11 0.93
N PHE A 69 9.67 -7.83 -0.37
CA PHE A 69 9.11 -6.56 -0.87
C PHE A 69 7.66 -6.33 -0.44
N PRO A 70 6.73 -7.30 -0.56
CA PRO A 70 5.37 -7.12 -0.08
C PRO A 70 5.29 -7.12 1.45
N SER A 71 6.23 -7.74 2.17
CA SER A 71 6.29 -7.67 3.64
C SER A 71 6.56 -6.25 4.15
N ILE A 72 7.25 -5.41 3.38
CA ILE A 72 7.45 -3.99 3.75
C ILE A 72 6.12 -3.23 3.67
N LEU A 73 5.33 -3.46 2.61
CA LEU A 73 3.99 -2.89 2.49
C LEU A 73 3.04 -3.43 3.57
N LEU A 74 3.12 -4.72 3.89
CA LEU A 74 2.37 -5.31 4.99
C LEU A 74 2.75 -4.69 6.34
N SER A 75 4.05 -4.45 6.56
CA SER A 75 4.55 -3.77 7.77
C SER A 75 4.00 -2.36 7.88
N PHE A 76 3.91 -1.62 6.76
CA PHE A 76 3.22 -0.34 6.71
C PHE A 76 1.75 -0.46 7.11
N MET A 77 1.01 -1.42 6.53
CA MET A 77 -0.42 -1.63 6.84
C MET A 77 -0.64 -1.97 8.32
N ALA A 78 0.19 -2.85 8.88
CA ALA A 78 0.15 -3.20 10.29
C ALA A 78 0.51 -2.00 11.20
N PHE A 79 1.54 -1.25 10.83
CA PHE A 79 1.93 -0.06 11.57
C PHE A 79 0.82 1.00 11.55
N SER A 80 0.22 1.24 10.38
CA SER A 80 -0.93 2.12 10.18
C SER A 80 -2.12 1.71 11.04
N LEU A 81 -2.49 0.42 11.05
CA LEU A 81 -3.53 -0.11 11.93
C LEU A 81 -3.26 0.23 13.41
N ILE A 82 -2.02 0.00 13.87
CA ILE A 82 -1.64 0.25 15.25
C ILE A 82 -1.72 1.74 15.59
N VAL A 83 -1.12 2.61 14.78
CA VAL A 83 -1.03 4.04 15.13
C VAL A 83 -2.34 4.77 14.89
N ASP A 84 -3.06 4.50 13.80
CA ASP A 84 -4.24 5.26 13.41
C ASP A 84 -5.55 4.73 14.05
N TYR A 85 -5.68 3.41 14.24
CA TYR A 85 -6.97 2.82 14.65
C TYR A 85 -6.95 2.26 16.07
N ILE A 86 -5.85 1.60 16.47
CA ILE A 86 -5.75 0.99 17.80
C ILE A 86 -5.34 2.04 18.84
N LYS A 87 -4.20 2.72 18.62
CA LYS A 87 -3.65 3.70 19.56
C LYS A 87 -4.09 5.14 19.31
N LYS A 88 -4.59 5.45 18.10
CA LYS A 88 -5.02 6.79 17.67
C LYS A 88 -3.98 7.87 17.99
N VAL A 89 -2.72 7.60 17.67
CA VAL A 89 -1.61 8.50 17.92
C VAL A 89 -1.69 9.68 16.96
N GLU A 90 -1.81 10.89 17.49
CA GLU A 90 -1.70 12.12 16.70
C GLU A 90 -0.23 12.42 16.43
N PHE A 91 0.28 12.03 15.25
CA PHE A 91 1.65 12.31 14.82
C PHE A 91 1.73 13.26 13.61
N ARG A 92 0.59 13.63 13.03
CA ARG A 92 0.48 14.48 11.83
C ARG A 92 0.37 15.96 12.21
N ASN A 93 -0.57 16.31 13.11
CA ASN A 93 -0.87 17.70 13.51
C ASN A 93 0.04 18.30 14.61
N SER A 94 1.17 17.65 14.89
CA SER A 94 2.29 18.20 15.67
C SER A 94 3.65 17.79 15.09
N ARG A 95 3.65 17.35 13.81
CA ARG A 95 4.79 16.77 13.06
C ARG A 95 5.76 16.01 13.96
N ASN A 96 5.27 14.95 14.60
CA ASN A 96 6.15 14.07 15.37
C ASN A 96 6.98 13.21 14.40
N TYR A 97 8.13 13.77 13.98
CA TYR A 97 9.01 13.17 12.97
C TYR A 97 9.50 11.77 13.33
N ARG A 98 9.56 11.41 14.62
CA ARG A 98 9.97 10.08 15.08
C ARG A 98 9.02 8.98 14.61
N ILE A 99 7.75 9.30 14.42
CA ILE A 99 6.73 8.36 13.91
C ILE A 99 6.47 8.63 12.43
N LEU A 100 6.39 9.91 12.05
CA LEU A 100 6.05 10.32 10.69
C LEU A 100 7.08 9.85 9.66
N ILE A 101 8.39 9.92 9.95
CA ILE A 101 9.43 9.51 9.00
C ILE A 101 9.36 7.99 8.74
N PRO A 102 9.41 7.11 9.76
CA PRO A 102 9.25 5.66 9.53
C PRO A 102 7.93 5.32 8.83
N PHE A 103 6.84 6.01 9.18
CA PHE A 103 5.54 5.82 8.55
C PHE A 103 5.58 6.07 7.05
N LEU A 104 6.15 7.21 6.63
CA LEU A 104 6.26 7.58 5.21
C LEU A 104 7.27 6.69 4.47
N LEU A 105 8.39 6.33 5.11
CA LEU A 105 9.37 5.44 4.50
C LEU A 105 8.77 4.07 4.20
N LEU A 106 8.11 3.44 5.17
CA LEU A 106 7.44 2.15 4.98
C LEU A 106 6.39 2.23 3.87
N TYR A 107 5.64 3.34 3.83
CA TYR A 107 4.64 3.58 2.79
C TYR A 107 5.24 3.62 1.38
N TYR A 108 6.16 4.57 1.13
CA TYR A 108 6.70 4.79 -0.21
C TYR A 108 7.62 3.65 -0.66
N ILE A 109 8.43 3.09 0.24
CA ILE A 109 9.29 1.95 -0.07
C ILE A 109 8.44 0.71 -0.34
N GLY A 110 7.40 0.46 0.46
CA GLY A 110 6.48 -0.66 0.23
C GLY A 110 5.80 -0.58 -1.14
N LEU A 111 5.30 0.61 -1.52
CA LEU A 111 4.65 0.79 -2.82
C LEU A 111 5.61 0.68 -4.01
N ILE A 112 6.80 1.29 -3.95
CA ILE A 112 7.75 1.24 -5.09
C ILE A 112 8.32 -0.16 -5.29
N LEU A 113 8.59 -0.90 -4.20
CA LEU A 113 9.12 -2.27 -4.29
C LEU A 113 8.05 -3.23 -4.82
N THR A 114 6.80 -3.09 -4.38
CA THR A 114 5.69 -3.91 -4.90
C THR A 114 5.35 -3.58 -6.35
N TRP A 115 5.53 -2.33 -6.79
CA TRP A 115 5.53 -2.01 -8.22
C TRP A 115 6.66 -2.74 -8.98
N GLY A 116 7.86 -2.79 -8.41
CA GLY A 116 8.96 -3.60 -8.96
C GLY A 116 8.60 -5.08 -9.15
N ILE A 117 7.85 -5.67 -8.21
CA ILE A 117 7.36 -7.06 -8.34
C ILE A 117 6.45 -7.23 -9.56
N THR A 118 5.56 -6.28 -9.84
CA THR A 118 4.61 -6.45 -10.96
C THR A 118 5.31 -6.44 -12.31
N TRP A 119 6.47 -5.80 -12.44
CA TRP A 119 7.35 -5.96 -13.61
C TRP A 119 7.95 -7.36 -13.72
N ALA A 120 8.36 -7.95 -12.59
CA ALA A 120 8.87 -9.33 -12.56
C ALA A 120 7.80 -10.36 -12.92
N ILE A 121 6.54 -10.11 -12.58
CA ILE A 121 5.40 -10.93 -13.00
C ILE A 121 5.15 -10.78 -14.52
N GLY A 122 5.24 -9.57 -15.05
CA GLY A 122 5.20 -9.33 -16.49
C GLY A 122 4.97 -7.87 -16.87
N VAL A 123 5.40 -7.51 -18.09
CA VAL A 123 5.38 -6.13 -18.59
C VAL A 123 4.00 -5.47 -18.51
N ILE A 124 2.94 -6.19 -18.87
CA ILE A 124 1.57 -5.65 -18.82
C ILE A 124 1.16 -5.32 -17.38
N TYR A 125 1.46 -6.21 -16.42
CA TYR A 125 1.18 -5.99 -15.00
C TYR A 125 1.98 -4.78 -14.47
N GLY A 126 3.25 -4.68 -14.85
CA GLY A 126 4.11 -3.54 -14.54
C GLY A 126 3.56 -2.19 -15.02
N ILE A 127 3.09 -2.13 -16.28
CA ILE A 127 2.50 -0.92 -16.87
C ILE A 127 1.21 -0.51 -16.16
N ILE A 128 0.30 -1.46 -15.90
CA ILE A 128 -0.97 -1.16 -15.22
C ILE A 128 -0.69 -0.64 -13.81
N THR A 129 0.19 -1.29 -13.07
CA THR A 129 0.57 -0.84 -11.72
C THR A 129 1.30 0.50 -11.73
N MET A 130 2.11 0.78 -12.75
CA MET A 130 2.73 2.10 -12.92
C MET A 130 1.67 3.21 -13.01
N ILE A 131 0.60 3.00 -13.80
CA ILE A 131 -0.50 3.97 -13.93
C ILE A 131 -1.15 4.21 -12.56
N PHE A 132 -1.51 3.15 -11.84
CA PHE A 132 -2.14 3.29 -10.52
C PHE A 132 -1.19 3.89 -9.46
N TYR A 133 0.10 3.56 -9.52
CA TYR A 133 1.11 4.15 -8.66
C TYR A 133 1.24 5.67 -8.88
N PHE A 134 1.33 6.12 -10.13
CA PHE A 134 1.39 7.55 -10.42
C PHE A 134 0.08 8.28 -10.11
N MET A 135 -1.07 7.62 -10.28
CA MET A 135 -2.36 8.15 -9.84
C MET A 135 -2.37 8.37 -8.31
N GLN A 136 -1.89 7.40 -7.54
CA GLN A 136 -1.75 7.49 -6.09
C GLN A 136 -0.77 8.60 -5.69
N LEU A 137 0.38 8.69 -6.36
CA LEU A 137 1.38 9.71 -6.09
C LEU A 137 0.82 11.11 -6.36
N GLY A 138 0.15 11.30 -7.50
CA GLY A 138 -0.52 12.56 -7.85
C GLY A 138 -1.59 12.94 -6.82
N ALA A 139 -2.41 11.99 -6.38
CA ALA A 139 -3.39 12.20 -5.31
C ALA A 139 -2.73 12.62 -3.99
N SER A 140 -1.60 12.01 -3.62
CA SER A 140 -0.87 12.37 -2.41
C SER A 140 -0.29 13.79 -2.45
N ILE A 141 0.24 14.21 -3.60
CA ILE A 141 0.75 15.57 -3.81
C ILE A 141 -0.41 16.57 -3.79
N TYR A 142 -1.53 16.24 -4.42
CA TYR A 142 -2.73 17.06 -4.40
C TYR A 142 -3.23 17.29 -2.96
N ALA A 143 -3.32 16.22 -2.17
CA ALA A 143 -3.70 16.28 -0.76
C ALA A 143 -2.70 17.10 0.07
N GLY A 144 -1.39 16.95 -0.16
CA GLY A 144 -0.38 17.75 0.53
C GLY A 144 -0.43 19.25 0.22
N LYS A 145 -0.97 19.64 -0.94
CA LYS A 145 -1.12 21.06 -1.34
C LYS A 145 -2.43 21.70 -0.89
N HIS A 146 -3.51 20.92 -0.76
CA HIS A 146 -4.87 21.44 -0.56
C HIS A 146 -5.57 20.94 0.72
N GLY A 147 -5.05 19.89 1.35
CA GLY A 147 -5.60 19.28 2.56
C GLY A 147 -4.82 19.67 3.82
N VAL A 148 -4.13 20.81 3.80
CA VAL A 148 -3.54 21.41 4.99
C VAL A 148 -4.56 22.41 5.51
N ASP A 149 -5.32 21.99 6.54
CA ASP A 149 -5.94 22.94 7.47
C ASP A 149 -4.84 23.61 8.32
#